data_AF-A0AA41KZD2-F1
#
_entry.id   AF-A0AA41KZD2-F1
#
_cell.length_a   1.000
_cell.length_b   1.000
_cell.length_c   1.000
_cell.angle_alpha   90.00
_cell.angle_beta   90.00
_cell.angle_gamma   90.00
#
_symmetry.space_group_name_H-M   'P 1'
#
loop_
_entity.id
_entity.type
_entity.pdbx_description
1 polymer ?
#
loop_
_entity_poly.entity_id
_entity_poly.type
_entity_poly.pdbx_seq_one_letter_code
_entity_poly.pdbx_strand_id
1 'polypeptide(L)'
;MHYGKIKHKIFPLKTGLLFLILFFHLFFSHAASARPPIWTKVEIISNDINLIHTARETIKISGGDSINIDDPKLKNQCDAVRAALPTKRVSCTAVLEQGNTYIYVVQIFTTVVTNKSVHCFNEKKLAADLTQLAKKIDEDSSRMLIDSESNIQGEFVTPKNVLSYRSEKRRTYSEGYHQHLQGRSTEIEVGGYSCKYQDRADAFRLLNYLGDPALIKRMVPLGIEDGEIIVRNNAFRLASTFSYLFDEKETIHLIDIACHNIDGENFFDLNKSLATLDSIIEINNGKKEQISHECLQRIKYLADISKTEQIGGYAKRILTKIQ
;
A
#
# COMPACT_ATOMS: atom_id res chain seq x y z
N MET A 1 65.49 35.59 -5.94
CA MET A 1 65.62 34.96 -7.28
C MET A 1 64.43 34.05 -7.51
N HIS A 2 63.75 34.30 -8.63
CA HIS A 2 62.68 33.55 -9.31
C HIS A 2 61.44 33.01 -8.59
N TYR A 3 60.39 33.83 -8.68
CA TYR A 3 58.99 33.47 -8.91
C TYR A 3 58.78 32.69 -10.23
N GLY A 4 57.84 31.73 -10.22
CA GLY A 4 57.06 31.24 -11.36
C GLY A 4 55.71 30.75 -10.81
N LYS A 5 54.59 31.48 -10.82
CA LYS A 5 53.72 32.03 -11.88
C LYS A 5 53.00 30.97 -12.73
N ILE A 6 51.65 31.06 -12.69
CA ILE A 6 50.65 30.73 -13.73
C ILE A 6 50.11 29.27 -13.66
N LYS A 7 48.79 28.96 -13.63
CA LYS A 7 47.64 29.53 -14.37
C LYS A 7 46.31 29.21 -13.65
N HIS A 8 45.43 30.21 -13.50
CA HIS A 8 43.99 29.99 -13.40
C HIS A 8 43.47 29.37 -14.70
N LYS A 9 42.56 28.41 -14.62
CA LYS A 9 41.56 28.18 -15.67
C LYS A 9 40.18 27.98 -15.06
N ILE A 10 39.29 28.80 -15.58
CA ILE A 10 37.84 28.85 -15.41
C ILE A 10 37.19 27.73 -16.26
N PHE A 11 36.03 27.27 -15.81
CA PHE A 11 35.06 26.32 -16.39
C PHE A 11 34.82 26.40 -17.92
N PRO A 12 34.35 25.31 -18.55
CA PRO A 12 32.90 25.11 -18.77
C PRO A 12 32.44 23.67 -18.46
N LEU A 13 31.28 23.49 -17.81
CA LEU A 13 29.95 23.24 -18.43
C LEU A 13 29.86 21.95 -19.26
N LYS A 14 28.87 21.11 -18.89
CA LYS A 14 28.31 19.92 -19.57
C LYS A 14 29.04 18.59 -19.37
N THR A 15 28.53 17.78 -18.43
CA THR A 15 28.00 16.41 -18.66
C THR A 15 27.57 15.81 -17.32
N GLY A 16 26.36 15.26 -17.25
CA GLY A 16 26.01 14.30 -16.19
C GLY A 16 24.86 14.67 -15.25
N LEU A 17 23.95 15.54 -15.65
CA LEU A 17 22.60 15.62 -15.08
C LEU A 17 21.83 14.33 -15.44
N LEU A 18 22.11 13.19 -14.79
CA LEU A 18 21.36 11.95 -15.06
C LEU A 18 21.53 10.82 -14.03
N PHE A 19 21.37 11.05 -12.72
CA PHE A 19 21.24 9.93 -11.78
C PHE A 19 20.46 10.35 -10.53
N LEU A 20 19.13 10.14 -10.58
CA LEU A 20 18.23 9.76 -9.46
C LEU A 20 16.74 9.97 -9.87
N ILE A 21 16.34 9.37 -11.00
CA ILE A 21 14.94 9.01 -11.25
C ILE A 21 14.96 7.49 -11.37
N LEU A 22 14.79 6.78 -10.25
CA LEU A 22 14.62 5.33 -10.24
C LEU A 22 13.92 4.92 -8.95
N PHE A 23 12.88 4.11 -9.12
CA PHE A 23 12.09 3.39 -8.12
C PHE A 23 10.93 4.13 -7.42
N PHE A 24 9.93 4.49 -8.21
CA PHE A 24 8.52 4.25 -7.84
C PHE A 24 7.94 3.18 -8.78
N HIS A 25 8.47 1.96 -8.70
CA HIS A 25 7.77 0.78 -9.18
C HIS A 25 6.88 0.27 -8.05
N LEU A 26 5.75 0.95 -7.84
CA LEU A 26 4.60 0.29 -7.23
C LEU A 26 4.08 -0.69 -8.27
N PHE A 27 4.43 -1.97 -8.11
CA PHE A 27 3.79 -3.13 -8.73
C PHE A 27 3.39 -2.98 -10.21
N PHE A 28 4.39 -3.01 -11.09
CA PHE A 28 4.17 -3.35 -12.49
C PHE A 28 4.35 -4.86 -12.68
N SER A 29 3.41 -5.65 -12.20
CA SER A 29 3.17 -6.96 -12.79
C SER A 29 2.55 -6.72 -14.16
N HIS A 30 3.38 -6.58 -15.19
CA HIS A 30 2.93 -6.55 -16.59
C HIS A 30 2.41 -7.94 -16.98
N ALA A 31 1.17 -8.25 -16.61
CA ALA A 31 0.37 -9.03 -17.53
C ALA A 31 -0.10 -8.03 -18.58
N ALA A 32 0.49 -8.09 -19.77
CA ALA A 32 0.01 -7.34 -20.93
C ALA A 32 -1.43 -7.78 -21.20
N SER A 33 -2.40 -7.08 -20.62
CA SER A 33 -3.79 -7.20 -20.99
C SER A 33 -3.90 -6.77 -22.44
N ALA A 34 -4.45 -7.62 -23.31
CA ALA A 34 -4.72 -7.29 -24.71
C ALA A 34 -5.75 -6.15 -24.87
N ARG A 35 -6.28 -5.62 -23.77
CA ARG A 35 -7.25 -4.52 -23.74
C ARG A 35 -6.59 -3.28 -23.10
N PRO A 36 -6.85 -2.07 -23.61
CA PRO A 36 -6.36 -0.85 -22.99
C PRO A 36 -7.04 -0.63 -21.62
N PRO A 37 -6.31 -0.13 -20.61
CA PRO A 37 -6.86 0.11 -19.29
C PRO A 37 -8.01 1.12 -19.35
N ILE A 38 -9.02 0.90 -18.50
CA ILE A 38 -10.19 1.79 -18.36
C ILE A 38 -10.03 2.57 -17.07
N TRP A 39 -9.90 3.90 -17.16
CA TRP A 39 -9.84 4.73 -15.96
C TRP A 39 -11.23 4.84 -15.36
N THR A 40 -11.41 4.43 -14.12
CA THR A 40 -12.70 4.53 -13.45
C THR A 40 -12.88 5.89 -12.83
N LYS A 41 -11.85 6.39 -12.13
CA LYS A 41 -11.92 7.59 -11.28
C LYS A 41 -10.55 8.25 -11.11
N VAL A 42 -10.57 9.51 -10.70
CA VAL A 42 -9.41 10.22 -10.12
C VAL A 42 -9.66 10.32 -8.61
N GLU A 43 -8.71 9.86 -7.81
CA GLU A 43 -8.75 9.98 -6.35
C GLU A 43 -7.63 10.93 -5.90
N ILE A 44 -7.96 11.91 -5.07
CA ILE A 44 -7.00 12.91 -4.61
C ILE A 44 -6.88 12.82 -3.09
N ILE A 45 -5.68 12.56 -2.62
CA ILE A 45 -5.36 12.32 -1.22
C ILE A 45 -4.55 13.50 -0.68
N SER A 46 -5.11 14.15 0.33
CA SER A 46 -4.52 15.26 1.09
C SER A 46 -5.28 15.40 2.41
N ASN A 47 -4.66 16.02 3.41
CA ASN A 47 -5.33 16.47 4.62
C ASN A 47 -5.91 17.90 4.49
N ASP A 48 -5.47 18.66 3.48
CA ASP A 48 -5.91 20.03 3.19
C ASP A 48 -6.93 20.04 2.03
N ILE A 49 -8.15 20.48 2.33
CA ILE A 49 -9.27 20.55 1.38
C ILE A 49 -9.01 21.50 0.22
N ASN A 50 -8.29 22.60 0.44
CA ASN A 50 -7.99 23.57 -0.61
C ASN A 50 -7.07 22.93 -1.65
N LEU A 51 -6.08 22.14 -1.20
CA LEU A 51 -5.19 21.41 -2.11
C LEU A 51 -5.95 20.36 -2.92
N ILE A 52 -6.93 19.69 -2.31
CA ILE A 52 -7.80 18.75 -3.03
C ILE A 52 -8.55 19.47 -4.14
N HIS A 53 -9.19 20.61 -3.84
CA HIS A 53 -9.92 21.40 -4.83
C HIS A 53 -9.03 21.88 -5.97
N THR A 54 -7.87 22.47 -5.67
CA THR A 54 -6.91 22.93 -6.69
C THR A 54 -6.46 21.78 -7.60
N ALA A 55 -6.16 20.61 -7.04
CA ALA A 55 -5.78 19.44 -7.84
C ALA A 55 -6.94 18.91 -8.69
N ARG A 56 -8.18 18.90 -8.17
CA ARG A 56 -9.38 18.51 -8.93
C ARG A 56 -9.61 19.42 -10.14
N GLU A 57 -9.40 20.72 -10.00
CA GLU A 57 -9.54 21.68 -11.10
C GLU A 57 -8.41 21.56 -12.14
N THR A 58 -7.24 21.08 -11.71
CA THR A 58 -6.07 20.91 -12.57
C THR A 58 -6.14 19.63 -13.40
N ILE A 59 -6.61 18.54 -12.80
CA ILE A 59 -6.64 17.21 -13.45
C ILE A 59 -7.83 17.13 -14.41
N LYS A 60 -7.55 16.78 -15.66
CA LYS A 60 -8.55 16.63 -16.74
C LYS A 60 -8.82 15.19 -17.14
N ILE A 61 -8.46 14.23 -16.28
CA ILE A 61 -8.78 12.81 -16.48
C ILE A 61 -10.18 12.56 -15.93
N SER A 62 -11.05 11.98 -16.76
CA SER A 62 -12.40 11.62 -16.37
C SER A 62 -12.56 10.11 -16.25
N GLY A 63 -13.53 9.66 -15.45
CA GLY A 63 -13.95 8.27 -15.47
C GLY A 63 -14.48 7.90 -16.86
N GLY A 64 -14.07 6.74 -17.38
CA GLY A 64 -14.36 6.28 -18.74
C GLY A 64 -13.26 6.60 -19.76
N ASP A 65 -12.28 7.44 -19.43
CA ASP A 65 -11.15 7.69 -20.32
C ASP A 65 -10.37 6.39 -20.59
N SER A 66 -9.96 6.20 -21.85
CA SER A 66 -9.04 5.12 -22.25
C SER A 66 -7.67 5.74 -22.52
N ILE A 67 -6.81 5.72 -21.50
CA ILE A 67 -5.45 6.26 -21.55
C ILE A 67 -4.54 5.12 -21.13
N ASN A 68 -3.53 4.77 -21.92
CA ASN A 68 -2.62 3.69 -21.50
C ASN A 68 -1.88 4.07 -20.22
N ILE A 69 -1.52 3.09 -19.38
CA ILE A 69 -0.83 3.34 -18.11
C ILE A 69 0.54 4.01 -18.29
N ASP A 70 1.17 3.76 -19.44
CA ASP A 70 2.46 4.34 -19.82
C ASP A 70 2.32 5.63 -20.66
N ASP A 71 1.09 6.10 -20.84
CA ASP A 71 0.81 7.27 -21.66
C ASP A 71 1.40 8.53 -20.98
N PRO A 72 2.22 9.32 -21.70
CA PRO A 72 2.74 10.59 -21.19
C PRO A 72 1.66 11.56 -20.70
N LYS A 73 0.41 11.44 -21.18
CA LYS A 73 -0.74 12.22 -20.71
C LYS A 73 -0.91 12.12 -19.20
N LEU A 74 -0.78 10.96 -18.58
CA LEU A 74 -0.91 10.80 -17.12
C LEU A 74 0.18 11.57 -16.39
N LYS A 75 1.43 11.42 -16.84
CA LYS A 75 2.57 12.15 -16.30
C LYS A 75 2.37 13.66 -16.40
N ASN A 76 1.90 14.15 -17.56
CA ASN A 76 1.64 15.57 -17.77
C ASN A 76 0.55 16.12 -16.85
N GLN A 77 -0.48 15.32 -16.52
CA GLN A 77 -1.50 15.72 -15.55
C GLN A 77 -0.91 15.82 -14.14
N CYS A 78 -0.04 14.89 -13.75
CA CYS A 78 0.70 14.99 -12.48
C CYS A 78 1.59 16.24 -12.43
N ASP A 79 2.30 16.52 -13.53
CA ASP A 79 3.20 17.67 -13.63
C ASP A 79 2.43 18.99 -13.60
N ALA A 80 1.21 19.04 -14.14
CA ALA A 80 0.33 20.20 -14.03
C ALA A 80 -0.06 20.48 -12.56
N VAL A 81 -0.37 19.45 -11.77
CA VAL A 81 -0.66 19.61 -10.33
C VAL A 81 0.58 20.11 -9.58
N ARG A 82 1.77 19.59 -9.90
CA ARG A 82 3.04 20.10 -9.35
C ARG A 82 3.28 21.57 -9.67
N ALA A 83 2.96 21.99 -10.89
CA ALA A 83 3.08 23.38 -11.30
C ALA A 83 2.09 24.30 -10.58
N ALA A 84 0.86 23.82 -10.33
CA ALA A 84 -0.15 24.56 -9.58
C ALA A 84 0.18 24.64 -8.07
N LEU A 85 0.88 23.64 -7.53
CA LEU A 85 1.24 23.52 -6.12
C LEU A 85 2.78 23.43 -5.93
N PRO A 86 3.54 24.48 -6.29
CA PRO A 86 5.00 24.40 -6.42
C PRO A 86 5.75 24.16 -5.09
N THR A 87 5.12 24.47 -3.96
CA THR A 87 5.70 24.27 -2.61
C THR A 87 5.33 22.92 -2.00
N LYS A 88 4.51 22.11 -2.68
CA LYS A 88 4.03 20.82 -2.17
C LYS A 88 4.70 19.67 -2.91
N ARG A 89 4.89 18.55 -2.21
CA ARG A 89 5.29 17.30 -2.84
C ARG A 89 4.04 16.63 -3.41
N VAL A 90 4.09 16.25 -4.68
CA VAL A 90 2.98 15.57 -5.37
C VAL A 90 3.47 14.26 -5.98
N SER A 91 2.79 13.16 -5.65
CA SER A 91 2.99 11.83 -6.23
C SER A 91 1.74 11.37 -6.94
N CYS A 92 1.87 10.75 -8.10
CA CYS A 92 0.72 10.20 -8.83
C CYS A 92 0.98 8.74 -9.18
N THR A 93 -0.04 7.91 -9.02
CA THR A 93 0.06 6.45 -9.18
C THR A 93 -1.22 5.91 -9.83
N ALA A 94 -1.06 4.84 -10.61
CA ALA A 94 -2.18 4.08 -11.13
C ALA A 94 -2.45 2.90 -10.18
N VAL A 95 -3.70 2.74 -9.75
CA VAL A 95 -4.11 1.65 -8.86
C VAL A 95 -5.12 0.78 -9.59
N LEU A 96 -4.77 -0.49 -9.80
CA LEU A 96 -5.66 -1.50 -10.37
C LEU A 96 -6.80 -1.82 -9.38
N GLU A 97 -8.05 -1.77 -9.85
CA GLU A 97 -9.23 -2.16 -9.04
C GLU A 97 -9.64 -3.62 -9.28
N GLN A 98 -10.22 -3.91 -10.45
CA GLN A 98 -10.63 -5.24 -10.87
C GLN A 98 -10.78 -5.28 -12.39
N GLY A 99 -10.47 -6.41 -13.00
CA GLY A 99 -10.43 -6.52 -14.44
C GLY A 99 -9.33 -5.62 -14.99
N ASN A 100 -9.67 -4.83 -16.00
CA ASN A 100 -8.73 -3.89 -16.61
C ASN A 100 -9.01 -2.43 -16.20
N THR A 101 -9.57 -2.21 -15.01
CA THR A 101 -9.96 -0.88 -14.52
C THR A 101 -8.97 -0.30 -13.52
N TYR A 102 -8.73 1.01 -13.61
CA TYR A 102 -7.71 1.70 -12.83
C TYR A 102 -8.22 3.02 -12.23
N ILE A 103 -7.77 3.32 -11.01
CA ILE A 103 -7.90 4.64 -10.39
C ILE A 103 -6.61 5.41 -10.60
N TYR A 104 -6.73 6.67 -11.01
CA TYR A 104 -5.61 7.61 -11.00
C TYR A 104 -5.55 8.30 -9.64
N VAL A 105 -4.57 7.95 -8.84
CA VAL A 105 -4.40 8.48 -7.49
C VAL A 105 -3.38 9.61 -7.54
N VAL A 106 -3.74 10.76 -6.96
CA VAL A 106 -2.85 11.92 -6.79
C VAL A 106 -2.73 12.23 -5.30
N GLN A 107 -1.52 12.09 -4.77
CA GLN A 107 -1.19 12.30 -3.37
C GLN A 107 -0.43 13.62 -3.22
N ILE A 108 -0.94 14.51 -2.38
CA ILE A 108 -0.37 15.83 -2.11
C ILE A 108 0.05 15.83 -0.65
N PHE A 109 1.35 16.03 -0.41
CA PHE A 109 1.90 16.01 0.94
C PHE A 109 2.07 17.45 1.46
N THR A 110 1.39 17.78 2.55
CA THR A 110 1.48 19.06 3.26
C THR A 110 2.66 19.12 4.22
N THR A 111 3.10 17.97 4.72
CA THR A 111 4.27 17.84 5.59
C THR A 111 5.36 17.04 4.89
N VAL A 112 6.63 17.38 5.16
CA VAL A 112 7.74 16.52 4.78
C VAL A 112 7.64 15.28 5.67
N VAL A 113 7.39 14.12 5.06
CA VAL A 113 7.26 12.81 5.73
C VAL A 113 8.27 12.72 6.87
N THR A 114 7.78 12.65 8.11
CA THR A 114 8.62 12.33 9.26
C THR A 114 9.16 10.93 9.03
N ASN A 115 10.49 10.77 9.09
CA ASN A 115 11.12 9.46 8.95
C ASN A 115 10.54 8.53 10.03
N LYS A 116 9.64 7.63 9.63
CA LYS A 116 9.18 6.54 10.49
C LYS A 116 10.37 5.63 10.79
N SER A 117 10.39 5.04 11.98
CA SER A 117 11.49 4.18 12.42
C SER A 117 11.65 2.99 11.48
N VAL A 118 12.87 2.79 10.97
CA VAL A 118 13.20 1.55 10.26
C VAL A 118 13.49 0.49 11.31
N HIS A 119 12.63 -0.52 11.37
CA HIS A 119 12.82 -1.68 12.22
C HIS A 119 13.73 -2.69 11.52
N CYS A 120 15.04 -2.42 11.51
CA CYS A 120 16.04 -3.43 11.20
C CYS A 120 16.57 -4.05 12.49
N PHE A 121 16.64 -5.38 12.53
CA PHE A 121 17.24 -6.11 13.65
C PHE A 121 18.38 -7.03 13.21
N ASN A 122 18.56 -7.29 11.91
CA ASN A 122 19.71 -8.06 11.40
C ASN A 122 19.99 -7.83 9.91
N GLU A 123 21.18 -8.23 9.44
CA GLU A 123 21.56 -8.19 8.01
C GLU A 123 21.23 -9.48 7.24
N LYS A 124 20.58 -10.46 7.89
CA LYS A 124 20.23 -11.72 7.24
C LYS A 124 19.11 -11.49 6.25
N LYS A 125 19.19 -12.19 5.12
CA LYS A 125 18.22 -12.11 4.04
C LYS A 125 17.18 -13.21 4.15
N LEU A 126 16.01 -12.94 3.59
CA LEU A 126 15.04 -13.99 3.30
C LEU A 126 15.66 -14.99 2.32
N ALA A 127 15.33 -16.27 2.48
CA ALA A 127 15.82 -17.32 1.57
C ALA A 127 15.36 -17.03 0.13
N ALA A 128 16.23 -17.27 -0.85
CA ALA A 128 16.00 -16.84 -2.23
C ALA A 128 14.77 -17.50 -2.88
N ASP A 129 14.49 -18.75 -2.53
CA ASP A 129 13.28 -19.48 -2.94
C ASP A 129 12.01 -18.82 -2.37
N LEU A 130 12.05 -18.35 -1.13
CA LEU A 130 10.94 -17.63 -0.50
C LEU A 130 10.74 -16.24 -1.12
N THR A 131 11.81 -15.53 -1.48
CA THR A 131 11.73 -14.29 -2.28
C THR A 131 11.10 -14.55 -3.64
N GLN A 132 11.45 -15.64 -4.33
CA GLN A 132 10.83 -16.01 -5.60
C GLN A 132 9.34 -16.34 -5.42
N LEU A 133 8.98 -17.07 -4.35
CA LEU A 133 7.59 -17.36 -4.03
C LEU A 133 6.78 -16.09 -3.76
N ALA A 134 7.33 -15.12 -3.02
CA ALA A 134 6.67 -13.84 -2.77
C ALA A 134 6.37 -13.06 -4.07
N LYS A 135 7.33 -13.03 -5.00
CA LYS A 135 7.13 -12.45 -6.34
C LYS A 135 6.08 -13.19 -7.15
N LYS A 136 6.10 -14.53 -7.11
CA LYS A 136 5.09 -15.36 -7.77
C LYS A 136 3.68 -15.07 -7.24
N ILE A 137 3.53 -14.88 -5.92
CA ILE A 137 2.26 -14.47 -5.31
C ILE A 137 1.78 -13.12 -5.88
N ASP A 138 2.68 -12.13 -6.04
CA ASP A 138 2.33 -10.84 -6.63
C ASP A 138 1.89 -10.99 -8.11
N GLU A 139 2.63 -11.76 -8.91
CA GLU A 139 2.31 -12.02 -10.31
C GLU A 139 0.97 -12.73 -10.48
N ASP A 140 0.74 -13.77 -9.66
CA ASP A 140 -0.50 -14.54 -9.65
C ASP A 140 -1.68 -13.64 -9.17
N SER A 141 -1.47 -12.78 -8.17
CA SER A 141 -2.49 -11.83 -7.68
C SER A 141 -2.88 -10.77 -8.71
N SER A 142 -1.91 -10.20 -9.44
CA SER A 142 -2.17 -9.21 -10.49
C SER A 142 -2.91 -9.83 -11.67
N ARG A 143 -2.54 -11.04 -12.09
CA ARG A 143 -3.24 -11.77 -13.16
C ARG A 143 -4.68 -12.09 -12.76
N MET A 144 -4.87 -12.52 -11.53
CA MET A 144 -6.18 -12.80 -10.95
C MET A 144 -7.09 -11.57 -10.91
N LEU A 145 -6.54 -10.39 -10.64
CA LEU A 145 -7.29 -9.13 -10.73
C LEU A 145 -7.77 -8.88 -12.16
N ILE A 146 -6.91 -9.06 -13.15
CA ILE A 146 -7.19 -8.81 -14.58
C ILE A 146 -8.23 -9.78 -15.15
N ASP A 147 -8.14 -11.06 -14.78
CA ASP A 147 -9.06 -12.10 -15.27
C ASP A 147 -10.50 -11.94 -14.73
N SER A 148 -10.78 -10.90 -13.95
CA SER A 148 -12.11 -10.53 -13.42
C SER A 148 -12.78 -11.59 -12.53
N GLU A 149 -12.06 -12.64 -12.14
CA GLU A 149 -12.40 -13.43 -10.96
C GLU A 149 -12.47 -12.42 -9.79
N SER A 150 -13.63 -12.18 -9.18
CA SER A 150 -13.77 -11.05 -8.24
C SER A 150 -12.83 -11.19 -7.03
N ASN A 151 -12.18 -10.10 -6.63
CA ASN A 151 -11.05 -10.14 -5.69
C ASN A 151 -11.39 -9.79 -4.23
N ILE A 152 -12.63 -9.42 -3.92
CA ILE A 152 -12.94 -8.79 -2.62
C ILE A 152 -14.02 -9.53 -1.83
N GLN A 153 -14.96 -10.23 -2.47
CA GLN A 153 -16.07 -10.89 -1.75
C GLN A 153 -15.89 -12.40 -1.53
N GLY A 154 -14.69 -12.91 -1.78
CA GLY A 154 -14.40 -14.34 -1.71
C GLY A 154 -13.24 -14.73 -0.82
N GLU A 155 -12.56 -13.78 -0.17
CA GLU A 155 -11.45 -14.11 0.72
C GLU A 155 -11.97 -14.63 2.06
N PHE A 156 -11.28 -15.60 2.64
CA PHE A 156 -11.54 -16.07 3.99
C PHE A 156 -10.28 -16.69 4.58
N VAL A 157 -10.23 -16.80 5.91
CA VAL A 157 -9.18 -17.52 6.60
C VAL A 157 -9.63 -18.96 6.85
N THR A 158 -8.83 -19.91 6.39
CA THR A 158 -9.11 -21.35 6.57
C THR A 158 -8.90 -21.77 8.03
N PRO A 159 -9.40 -22.95 8.46
CA PRO A 159 -9.07 -23.50 9.78
C PRO A 159 -7.56 -23.71 10.03
N LYS A 160 -6.74 -23.70 8.97
CA LYS A 160 -5.27 -23.76 9.05
C LYS A 160 -4.61 -22.38 9.24
N ASN A 161 -5.39 -21.33 9.48
CA ASN A 161 -4.92 -19.94 9.58
C ASN A 161 -4.20 -19.46 8.31
N VAL A 162 -4.72 -19.85 7.15
CA VAL A 162 -4.19 -19.46 5.83
C VAL A 162 -5.24 -18.63 5.11
N LEU A 163 -4.82 -17.50 4.52
CA LEU A 163 -5.65 -16.73 3.59
C LEU A 163 -5.97 -17.59 2.37
N SER A 164 -7.26 -17.77 2.11
CA SER A 164 -7.76 -18.52 0.96
C SER A 164 -8.95 -17.81 0.32
N TYR A 165 -9.50 -18.45 -0.71
CA TYR A 165 -10.43 -17.84 -1.64
C TYR A 165 -11.57 -18.81 -1.99
N ARG A 166 -12.77 -18.27 -2.18
CA ARG A 166 -13.94 -19.05 -2.63
C ARG A 166 -13.74 -19.64 -4.03
N SER A 167 -13.09 -18.91 -4.94
CA SER A 167 -12.70 -19.42 -6.27
C SER A 167 -11.79 -20.65 -6.12
N GLU A 168 -12.17 -21.75 -6.77
CA GLU A 168 -11.43 -23.02 -6.70
C GLU A 168 -9.99 -22.90 -7.23
N LYS A 169 -9.81 -22.21 -8.35
CA LYS A 169 -8.49 -21.95 -8.92
C LYS A 169 -7.60 -21.17 -7.94
N ARG A 170 -8.16 -20.15 -7.29
CA ARG A 170 -7.42 -19.35 -6.29
C ARG A 170 -7.12 -20.11 -5.01
N ARG A 171 -8.07 -20.94 -4.57
CA ARG A 171 -7.88 -21.85 -3.45
C ARG A 171 -6.70 -22.78 -3.71
N THR A 172 -6.62 -23.35 -4.91
CA THR A 172 -5.51 -24.22 -5.34
C THR A 172 -4.16 -23.50 -5.24
N TYR A 173 -4.08 -22.23 -5.67
CA TYR A 173 -2.86 -21.44 -5.49
C TYR A 173 -2.51 -21.21 -4.01
N SER A 174 -3.48 -20.78 -3.20
CA SER A 174 -3.30 -20.57 -1.75
C SER A 174 -2.83 -21.85 -1.04
N GLU A 175 -3.42 -23.01 -1.37
CA GLU A 175 -3.02 -24.32 -0.85
C GLU A 175 -1.59 -24.69 -1.27
N GLY A 176 -1.22 -24.45 -2.53
CA GLY A 176 0.15 -24.66 -3.03
C GLY A 176 1.18 -23.76 -2.33
N TYR A 177 0.85 -22.49 -2.08
CA TYR A 177 1.72 -21.59 -1.32
C TYR A 177 1.89 -22.06 0.11
N HIS A 178 0.80 -22.47 0.76
CA HIS A 178 0.85 -22.99 2.12
C HIS A 178 1.73 -24.23 2.21
N GLN A 179 1.58 -25.19 1.30
CA GLN A 179 2.42 -26.40 1.24
C GLN A 179 3.91 -26.05 1.11
N HIS A 180 4.26 -25.06 0.29
CA HIS A 180 5.64 -24.62 0.13
C HIS A 180 6.23 -23.97 1.40
N LEU A 181 5.38 -23.36 2.22
CA LEU A 181 5.78 -22.64 3.44
C LEU A 181 5.78 -23.50 4.70
N GLN A 182 5.29 -24.74 4.64
CA GLN A 182 5.27 -25.63 5.80
C GLN A 182 6.66 -25.83 6.39
N GLY A 183 6.80 -25.53 7.68
CA GLY A 183 8.07 -25.65 8.41
C GLY A 183 9.08 -24.53 8.15
N ARG A 184 8.71 -23.45 7.43
CA ARG A 184 9.61 -22.34 7.06
C ARG A 184 9.43 -21.08 7.94
N SER A 185 8.76 -21.20 9.09
CA SER A 185 8.46 -20.06 9.98
C SER A 185 9.71 -19.28 10.38
N THR A 186 10.82 -19.98 10.67
CA THR A 186 12.07 -19.34 11.11
C THR A 186 12.71 -18.51 10.00
N GLU A 187 12.76 -19.00 8.76
CA GLU A 187 13.33 -18.23 7.65
C GLU A 187 12.49 -17.01 7.30
N ILE A 188 11.16 -17.12 7.41
CA ILE A 188 10.24 -15.99 7.21
C ILE A 188 10.43 -14.95 8.32
N GLU A 189 10.49 -15.39 9.59
CA GLU A 189 10.75 -14.50 10.73
C GLU A 189 12.09 -13.77 10.57
N VAL A 190 13.15 -14.49 10.17
CA VAL A 190 14.46 -13.88 9.86
C VAL A 190 14.35 -12.81 8.77
N GLY A 191 13.64 -13.09 7.68
CA GLY A 191 13.42 -12.13 6.60
C GLY A 191 12.63 -10.89 7.07
N GLY A 192 11.65 -11.08 7.94
CA GLY A 192 10.85 -10.01 8.54
C GLY A 192 11.66 -9.05 9.42
N TYR A 193 12.83 -9.48 9.91
CA TYR A 193 13.76 -8.68 10.70
C TYR A 193 14.95 -8.10 9.90
N SER A 194 14.99 -8.35 8.59
CA SER A 194 16.08 -7.92 7.71
C SER A 194 16.20 -6.39 7.62
N CYS A 195 17.43 -5.89 7.49
CA CYS A 195 17.72 -4.51 7.13
C CYS A 195 17.21 -4.11 5.75
N LYS A 196 16.95 -5.07 4.86
CA LYS A 196 16.40 -4.81 3.53
C LYS A 196 14.88 -4.81 3.57
N TYR A 197 14.29 -3.69 3.20
CA TYR A 197 12.83 -3.55 3.23
C TYR A 197 12.14 -4.52 2.27
N GLN A 198 12.79 -4.92 1.18
CA GLN A 198 12.24 -5.91 0.25
C GLN A 198 12.10 -7.28 0.92
N ASP A 199 13.12 -7.71 1.67
CA ASP A 199 13.08 -8.99 2.40
C ASP A 199 11.99 -8.95 3.47
N ARG A 200 11.84 -7.81 4.18
CA ARG A 200 10.75 -7.63 5.15
C ARG A 200 9.39 -7.69 4.45
N ALA A 201 9.18 -6.93 3.39
CA ALA A 201 7.91 -6.91 2.66
C ALA A 201 7.52 -8.30 2.14
N ASP A 202 8.48 -9.04 1.60
CA ASP A 202 8.28 -10.40 1.12
C ASP A 202 7.94 -11.35 2.26
N ALA A 203 8.63 -11.27 3.40
CA ALA A 203 8.30 -12.06 4.58
C ALA A 203 6.88 -11.79 5.08
N PHE A 204 6.49 -10.52 5.23
CA PHE A 204 5.14 -10.14 5.64
C PHE A 204 4.07 -10.61 4.65
N ARG A 205 4.36 -10.61 3.35
CA ARG A 205 3.46 -11.18 2.34
C ARG A 205 3.27 -12.68 2.54
N LEU A 206 4.36 -13.43 2.73
CA LEU A 206 4.34 -14.89 2.91
C LEU A 206 3.55 -15.31 4.15
N LEU A 207 3.52 -14.49 5.21
CA LEU A 207 2.74 -14.76 6.42
C LEU A 207 1.24 -14.98 6.16
N ASN A 208 0.68 -14.45 5.06
CA ASN A 208 -0.71 -14.71 4.68
C ASN A 208 -0.97 -16.20 4.42
N TYR A 209 0.05 -16.96 4.02
CA TYR A 209 -0.07 -18.35 3.59
C TYR A 209 0.68 -19.33 4.49
N LEU A 210 1.38 -18.86 5.52
CA LEU A 210 2.19 -19.70 6.38
C LEU A 210 1.36 -20.63 7.29
N GLY A 211 0.25 -20.14 7.84
CA GLY A 211 -0.54 -20.90 8.82
C GLY A 211 0.01 -20.89 10.25
N ASP A 212 0.85 -19.90 10.59
CA ASP A 212 1.45 -19.74 11.92
C ASP A 212 0.90 -18.48 12.63
N PRO A 213 -0.22 -18.61 13.38
CA PRO A 213 -0.87 -17.47 14.02
C PRO A 213 0.01 -16.82 15.10
N ALA A 214 0.85 -17.59 15.78
CA ALA A 214 1.73 -17.07 16.82
C ALA A 214 2.80 -16.15 16.22
N LEU A 215 3.36 -16.51 15.06
CA LEU A 215 4.29 -15.65 14.35
C LEU A 215 3.60 -14.40 13.81
N ILE A 216 2.41 -14.52 13.21
CA ILE A 216 1.63 -13.36 12.72
C ILE A 216 1.40 -12.36 13.86
N LYS A 217 0.94 -12.83 15.02
CA LYS A 217 0.66 -12.01 16.20
C LYS A 217 1.88 -11.22 16.68
N ARG A 218 3.08 -11.82 16.64
CA ARG A 218 4.34 -11.13 17.00
C ARG A 218 4.83 -10.16 15.93
N MET A 219 4.67 -10.51 14.65
CA MET A 219 5.25 -9.75 13.54
C MET A 219 4.41 -8.53 13.15
N VAL A 220 3.09 -8.62 13.22
CA VAL A 220 2.19 -7.53 12.78
C VAL A 220 2.50 -6.19 13.47
N PRO A 221 2.64 -6.10 14.81
CA PRO A 221 2.97 -4.84 15.48
C PRO A 221 4.27 -4.19 14.98
N LEU A 222 5.28 -5.00 14.66
CA LEU A 222 6.55 -4.52 14.13
C LEU A 222 6.41 -3.94 12.70
N GLY A 223 5.59 -4.59 11.88
CA GLY A 223 5.44 -4.21 10.48
C GLY A 223 4.55 -3.00 10.25
N ILE A 224 3.52 -2.79 11.06
CA ILE A 224 2.59 -1.65 10.92
C ILE A 224 3.25 -0.31 11.26
N GLU A 225 4.32 -0.33 12.06
CA GLU A 225 5.13 0.83 12.42
C GLU A 225 6.37 1.01 11.52
N ASP A 226 6.62 0.09 10.58
CA ASP A 226 7.82 0.11 9.73
C ASP A 226 7.98 1.42 8.95
N GLY A 227 9.21 1.88 8.80
CA GLY A 227 9.58 3.04 7.97
C GLY A 227 9.06 2.97 6.54
N GLU A 228 8.96 1.77 6.00
CA GLU A 228 8.70 1.51 4.58
C GLU A 228 7.24 1.19 4.30
N ILE A 229 6.62 2.00 3.43
CA ILE A 229 5.19 1.91 3.09
C ILE A 229 4.80 0.50 2.65
N ILE A 230 5.64 -0.16 1.86
CA ILE A 230 5.36 -1.51 1.37
C ILE A 230 5.34 -2.56 2.49
N VAL A 231 6.16 -2.40 3.53
CA VAL A 231 6.16 -3.30 4.68
C VAL A 231 4.89 -3.06 5.50
N ARG A 232 4.59 -1.79 5.82
CA ARG A 232 3.34 -1.43 6.52
C ARG A 232 2.10 -1.93 5.81
N ASN A 233 2.03 -1.79 4.49
CA ASN A 233 0.90 -2.27 3.71
C ASN A 233 0.67 -3.78 3.85
N ASN A 234 1.75 -4.57 3.81
CA ASN A 234 1.65 -6.02 4.01
C ASN A 234 1.29 -6.36 5.48
N ALA A 235 1.82 -5.61 6.43
CA ALA A 235 1.49 -5.79 7.85
C ALA A 235 0.04 -5.43 8.18
N PHE A 236 -0.49 -4.31 7.68
CA PHE A 236 -1.91 -3.98 7.83
C PHE A 236 -2.81 -4.96 7.11
N ARG A 237 -2.37 -5.49 5.96
CA ARG A 237 -3.09 -6.57 5.30
C ARG A 237 -3.23 -7.77 6.25
N LEU A 238 -2.14 -8.24 6.86
CA LEU A 238 -2.22 -9.30 7.87
C LEU A 238 -3.12 -8.92 9.04
N ALA A 239 -2.99 -7.70 9.58
CA ALA A 239 -3.82 -7.21 10.67
C ALA A 239 -5.32 -7.27 10.34
N SER A 240 -5.70 -6.86 9.12
CA SER A 240 -7.08 -6.91 8.63
C SER A 240 -7.60 -8.32 8.38
N THR A 241 -6.74 -9.22 7.87
CA THR A 241 -7.11 -10.60 7.53
C THR A 241 -7.21 -11.49 8.76
N PHE A 242 -6.32 -11.28 9.73
CA PHE A 242 -6.18 -12.09 10.93
C PHE A 242 -6.55 -11.31 12.19
N SER A 243 -7.46 -10.34 12.10
CA SER A 243 -7.83 -9.47 13.22
C SER A 243 -8.36 -10.26 14.43
N TYR A 244 -8.91 -11.45 14.21
CA TYR A 244 -9.37 -12.37 15.28
C TYR A 244 -8.23 -12.95 16.15
N LEU A 245 -6.96 -12.83 15.75
CA LEU A 245 -5.82 -13.34 16.52
C LEU A 245 -5.39 -12.40 17.67
N PHE A 246 -5.75 -11.13 17.58
CA PHE A 246 -5.28 -10.11 18.51
C PHE A 246 -6.17 -10.06 19.75
N ASP A 247 -5.55 -9.96 20.92
CA ASP A 247 -6.30 -9.75 22.15
C ASP A 247 -6.79 -8.30 22.26
N GLU A 248 -7.46 -7.98 23.36
CA GLU A 248 -8.04 -6.65 23.58
C GLU A 248 -7.01 -5.53 23.51
N LYS A 249 -5.86 -5.70 24.17
CA LYS A 249 -4.83 -4.65 24.25
C LYS A 249 -4.21 -4.42 22.89
N GLU A 250 -3.92 -5.50 22.17
CA GLU A 250 -3.36 -5.45 20.82
C GLU A 250 -4.36 -4.85 19.83
N THR A 251 -5.63 -5.20 19.95
CA THR A 251 -6.70 -4.65 19.11
C THR A 251 -6.84 -3.14 19.31
N ILE A 252 -6.80 -2.65 20.55
CA ILE A 252 -6.83 -1.20 20.84
C ILE A 252 -5.64 -0.50 20.18
N HIS A 253 -4.44 -1.05 20.34
CA HIS A 253 -3.25 -0.51 19.72
C HIS A 253 -3.33 -0.49 18.17
N LEU A 254 -3.89 -1.54 17.55
CA LEU A 254 -4.15 -1.56 16.11
C LEU A 254 -5.15 -0.48 15.68
N ILE A 255 -6.20 -0.25 16.46
CA ILE A 255 -7.17 0.84 16.21
C ILE A 255 -6.46 2.19 16.28
N ASP A 256 -5.64 2.44 17.31
CA ASP A 256 -4.92 3.70 17.48
C ASP A 256 -3.99 3.99 16.29
N ILE A 257 -3.20 3.01 15.87
CA ILE A 257 -2.30 3.16 14.71
C ILE A 257 -3.09 3.35 13.42
N ALA A 258 -4.17 2.58 13.23
CA ALA A 258 -5.01 2.74 12.04
C ALA A 258 -5.65 4.14 12.00
N CYS A 259 -6.14 4.64 13.13
CA CYS A 259 -6.67 5.99 13.26
C CYS A 259 -5.61 7.05 12.97
N HIS A 260 -4.36 6.88 13.44
CA HIS A 260 -3.28 7.80 13.10
C HIS A 260 -2.94 7.78 11.60
N ASN A 261 -3.01 6.63 10.94
CA ASN A 261 -2.65 6.49 9.53
C ASN A 261 -3.75 6.93 8.56
N ILE A 262 -5.03 6.95 8.94
CA ILE A 262 -6.11 7.52 8.08
C ILE A 262 -6.02 9.06 7.97
N ASP A 263 -5.31 9.70 8.89
CA ASP A 263 -4.94 11.12 8.80
C ASP A 263 -3.74 11.36 7.88
N GLY A 264 -3.06 10.28 7.47
CA GLY A 264 -1.94 10.31 6.55
C GLY A 264 -2.32 10.71 5.13
N GLU A 265 -1.31 11.19 4.40
CA GLU A 265 -1.44 11.65 3.00
C GLU A 265 -1.05 10.55 1.99
N ASN A 266 -1.01 9.30 2.46
CA ASN A 266 -0.70 8.14 1.65
C ASN A 266 -1.93 7.28 1.36
N PHE A 267 -2.22 7.06 0.08
CA PHE A 267 -3.37 6.27 -0.36
C PHE A 267 -3.37 4.86 0.24
N PHE A 268 -2.22 4.19 0.24
CA PHE A 268 -2.15 2.80 0.68
C PHE A 268 -2.25 2.68 2.20
N ASP A 269 -1.56 3.53 2.96
CA ASP A 269 -1.70 3.56 4.42
C ASP A 269 -3.19 3.82 4.77
N LEU A 270 -3.82 4.81 4.13
CA LEU A 270 -5.23 5.15 4.36
C LEU A 270 -6.19 4.00 3.98
N ASN A 271 -6.01 3.39 2.80
CA ASN A 271 -6.79 2.22 2.37
C ASN A 271 -6.69 1.07 3.36
N LYS A 272 -5.46 0.71 3.76
CA LYS A 272 -5.20 -0.46 4.60
C LYS A 272 -5.61 -0.24 6.05
N SER A 273 -5.47 0.98 6.56
CA SER A 273 -5.98 1.33 7.88
C SER A 273 -7.51 1.30 7.95
N LEU A 274 -8.21 1.84 6.94
CA LEU A 274 -9.67 1.70 6.85
C LEU A 274 -10.10 0.24 6.73
N ALA A 275 -9.42 -0.57 5.91
CA ALA A 275 -9.72 -2.00 5.81
C ALA A 275 -9.51 -2.74 7.14
N THR A 276 -8.47 -2.37 7.89
CA THR A 276 -8.20 -2.95 9.22
C THR A 276 -9.28 -2.58 10.22
N LEU A 277 -9.70 -1.31 10.26
CA LEU A 277 -10.80 -0.86 11.12
C LEU A 277 -12.12 -1.58 10.78
N ASP A 278 -12.46 -1.68 9.49
CA ASP A 278 -13.66 -2.38 9.01
C ASP A 278 -13.68 -3.85 9.47
N SER A 279 -12.54 -4.54 9.37
CA SER A 279 -12.37 -5.93 9.82
C SER A 279 -12.41 -6.08 11.35
N ILE A 280 -11.78 -5.17 12.10
CA ILE A 280 -11.79 -5.21 13.57
C ILE A 280 -13.21 -5.02 14.09
N ILE A 281 -13.96 -4.06 13.55
CA ILE A 281 -15.33 -3.76 13.99
C ILE A 281 -16.26 -4.92 13.64
N GLU A 282 -16.12 -5.52 12.45
CA GLU A 282 -16.92 -6.69 12.04
C GLU A 282 -16.80 -7.86 13.03
N ILE A 283 -15.57 -8.14 13.48
CA ILE A 283 -15.30 -9.28 14.36
C ILE A 283 -15.58 -8.94 15.83
N ASN A 284 -15.34 -7.68 16.22
CA ASN A 284 -15.42 -7.23 17.60
C ASN A 284 -16.35 -6.00 17.74
N ASN A 285 -17.66 -6.19 17.57
CA ASN A 285 -18.65 -5.11 17.62
C ASN A 285 -18.55 -4.19 18.87
N GLY A 286 -18.08 -4.72 20.01
CA GLY A 286 -17.87 -3.94 21.24
C GLY A 286 -16.66 -2.98 21.21
N LYS A 287 -15.82 -3.02 20.16
CA LYS A 287 -14.62 -2.18 20.03
C LYS A 287 -14.87 -0.86 19.30
N LYS A 288 -16.09 -0.61 18.81
CA LYS A 288 -16.45 0.67 18.19
C LYS A 288 -16.22 1.88 19.11
N GLU A 289 -16.35 1.68 20.43
CA GLU A 289 -16.15 2.72 21.45
C GLU A 289 -14.69 3.15 21.60
N GLN A 290 -13.74 2.36 21.07
CA GLN A 290 -12.31 2.67 21.11
C GLN A 290 -11.87 3.59 19.96
N ILE A 291 -12.76 3.85 18.98
CA ILE A 291 -12.46 4.77 17.89
C ILE A 291 -12.63 6.20 18.41
N SER A 292 -11.53 6.94 18.42
CA SER A 292 -11.53 8.33 18.91
C SER A 292 -12.50 9.20 18.11
N HIS A 293 -13.01 10.27 18.74
CA HIS A 293 -13.90 11.21 18.07
C HIS A 293 -13.26 11.82 16.81
N GLU A 294 -11.98 12.19 16.89
CA GLU A 294 -11.21 12.74 15.77
C GLU A 294 -11.14 11.76 14.59
N CYS A 295 -10.76 10.51 14.87
CA CYS A 295 -10.72 9.43 13.88
C CYS A 295 -12.11 9.21 13.24
N LEU A 296 -13.17 9.23 14.03
CA LEU A 296 -14.54 9.09 13.51
C LEU A 296 -14.94 10.26 12.61
N GLN A 297 -14.55 11.50 12.92
CA GLN A 297 -14.79 12.65 12.04
C GLN A 297 -14.02 12.51 10.73
N ARG A 298 -12.78 12.04 10.78
CA ARG A 298 -12.00 11.74 9.57
C ARG A 298 -12.68 10.68 8.71
N ILE A 299 -13.19 9.59 9.30
CA ILE A 299 -13.92 8.54 8.59
C ILE A 299 -15.19 9.10 7.92
N LYS A 300 -15.97 9.93 8.64
CA LYS A 300 -17.15 10.63 8.07
C LYS A 300 -16.78 11.48 6.87
N TYR A 301 -15.74 12.30 7.01
CA TYR A 301 -15.23 13.11 5.92
C TYR A 301 -14.84 12.27 4.70
N LEU A 302 -14.08 11.18 4.91
CA LEU A 302 -13.65 10.28 3.84
C LEU A 302 -14.84 9.59 3.14
N ALA A 303 -15.87 9.22 3.89
CA ALA A 303 -17.11 8.65 3.34
C ALA A 303 -17.83 9.63 2.39
N ASP A 304 -17.76 10.92 2.68
CA ASP A 304 -18.41 11.97 1.88
C ASP A 304 -17.59 12.37 0.64
N ILE A 305 -16.27 12.49 0.79
CA ILE A 305 -15.42 13.08 -0.26
C ILE A 305 -14.81 12.08 -1.25
N SER A 306 -14.60 10.83 -0.84
CA SER A 306 -14.01 9.80 -1.70
C SER A 306 -15.08 9.05 -2.49
N LYS A 307 -14.83 8.87 -3.78
CA LYS A 307 -15.72 8.13 -4.68
C LYS A 307 -15.30 6.68 -4.91
N THR A 308 -14.16 6.25 -4.37
CA THR A 308 -13.62 4.90 -4.54
C THR A 308 -14.15 3.93 -3.48
N GLU A 309 -14.32 2.66 -3.85
CA GLU A 309 -14.68 1.60 -2.88
C GLU A 309 -13.55 1.36 -1.88
N GLN A 310 -12.31 1.61 -2.30
CA GLN A 310 -11.10 1.41 -1.51
C GLN A 310 -10.95 2.41 -0.35
N ILE A 311 -11.57 3.58 -0.43
CA ILE A 311 -11.55 4.57 0.66
C ILE A 311 -12.98 4.83 1.15
N GLY A 312 -13.79 5.45 0.30
CA GLY A 312 -15.17 5.83 0.61
C GLY A 312 -16.07 4.63 0.94
N GLY A 313 -15.87 3.51 0.24
CA GLY A 313 -16.61 2.26 0.50
C GLY A 313 -16.33 1.69 1.90
N TYR A 314 -15.04 1.55 2.28
CA TYR A 314 -14.67 1.13 3.65
C TYR A 314 -15.18 2.12 4.70
N ALA A 315 -15.00 3.43 4.48
CA ALA A 315 -15.46 4.44 5.43
C ALA A 315 -16.98 4.37 5.68
N LYS A 316 -17.79 4.21 4.62
CA LYS A 316 -19.23 4.03 4.74
C LYS A 316 -19.60 2.77 5.52
N ARG A 317 -18.96 1.63 5.23
CA ARG A 317 -19.23 0.37 5.95
C ARG A 317 -18.91 0.49 7.44
N ILE A 318 -17.79 1.12 7.78
CA ILE A 318 -17.44 1.40 9.18
C ILE A 318 -18.54 2.21 9.86
N LEU A 319 -19.00 3.30 9.24
CA LEU A 319 -20.04 4.15 9.83
C LEU A 319 -21.36 3.39 10.02
N THR A 320 -21.76 2.56 9.07
CA THR A 320 -22.96 1.71 9.19
C THR A 320 -22.89 0.74 10.36
N LYS A 321 -21.70 0.26 10.74
CA LYS A 321 -21.51 -0.67 11.87
C LYS A 321 -21.45 0.02 13.23
N ILE A 322 -21.04 1.29 13.26
CA ILE A 322 -20.87 2.05 14.50
C ILE A 322 -22.20 2.67 14.95
N GLN A 323 -23.01 3.15 14.00
CA GLN A 323 -24.35 3.68 14.22
C GLN A 323 -25.31 2.63 14.79
#